data_AF-A0A3C1HAW4-F1
#
_entry.id   AF-A0A3C1HAW4-F1
#
_cell.length_a   1.000
_cell.length_b   1.000
_cell.length_c   1.000
_cell.angle_alpha   90.00
_cell.angle_beta   90.00
_cell.angle_gamma   90.00
#
_symmetry.space_group_name_H-M   'P 1'
#
loop_
_entity.id
_entity.type
_entity.pdbx_description
1 polymer ?
#
loop_
_entity_poly.entity_id
_entity_poly.type
_entity_poly.pdbx_seq_one_letter_code
_entity_poly.pdbx_strand_id
1 'polypeptide(L)'
;MEYFTRKAYETAQTPKGRKQWQQVEKQYATHLRSINPHLKDAWRQLATDDFSGEAVRVVERPAFDQVILELKDHMLIFRGVRQARLPEVTGSGVTWVCHEVHVAGSGLLEVKALLSEGEFRVTAEEVRIYRADASSSRAAA
;
A
#
# COMPACT_ATOMS: atom_id res chain seq x y z
N MET A 1 -6.96 -9.01 -11.08
CA MET A 1 -5.77 -8.88 -11.95
C MET A 1 -4.68 -8.24 -11.10
N GLU A 2 -3.45 -8.74 -11.13
CA GLU A 2 -2.34 -8.18 -10.36
C GLU A 2 -1.30 -7.62 -11.34
N TYR A 3 -0.91 -6.36 -11.16
CA TYR A 3 0.08 -5.65 -11.97
C TYR A 3 1.47 -5.82 -11.35
N PHE A 4 1.60 -5.50 -10.07
CA PHE A 4 2.87 -5.53 -9.36
C PHE A 4 3.08 -6.86 -8.64
N THR A 5 3.89 -7.72 -9.26
CA THR A 5 4.28 -9.02 -8.69
C THR A 5 5.77 -9.02 -8.34
N ARG A 6 6.16 -9.84 -7.35
CA ARG A 6 7.57 -10.06 -6.99
C ARG A 6 8.45 -10.35 -8.21
N LYS A 7 8.02 -11.29 -9.05
CA LYS A 7 8.74 -11.69 -10.26
C LYS A 7 8.93 -10.53 -11.24
N ALA A 8 7.90 -9.69 -11.43
CA ALA A 8 7.99 -8.52 -12.30
C ALA A 8 9.00 -7.50 -11.74
N TYR A 9 8.97 -7.26 -10.43
CA TYR A 9 9.89 -6.36 -9.75
C TYR A 9 11.35 -6.83 -9.81
N GLU A 10 11.60 -8.11 -9.57
CA GLU A 10 12.94 -8.71 -9.69
C GLU A 10 13.46 -8.60 -11.12
N THR A 11 12.60 -8.89 -12.10
CA THR A 11 12.96 -8.77 -13.52
C THR A 11 13.32 -7.32 -13.88
N ALA A 12 12.61 -6.35 -13.30
CA ALA A 12 12.84 -4.91 -13.51
C ALA A 12 14.24 -4.44 -13.09
N GLN A 13 14.97 -5.21 -12.27
CA GLN A 13 16.37 -4.92 -11.92
C GLN A 13 17.33 -5.08 -13.11
N THR A 14 16.88 -5.68 -14.23
CA THR A 14 17.65 -5.81 -15.47
C THR A 14 17.27 -4.74 -16.51
N PRO A 15 18.16 -4.36 -17.44
CA PRO A 15 17.83 -3.37 -18.48
C PRO A 15 16.61 -3.74 -19.34
N LYS A 16 16.46 -5.03 -19.69
CA LYS A 16 15.30 -5.53 -20.45
C LYS A 16 14.03 -5.49 -19.61
N GLY A 17 14.12 -5.85 -18.34
CA GLY A 17 12.98 -5.82 -17.43
C GLY A 17 12.47 -4.43 -17.10
N ARG A 18 13.34 -3.40 -17.06
CA ARG A 18 12.90 -2.00 -16.86
C ARG A 18 11.86 -1.56 -17.88
N LYS A 19 12.03 -1.93 -19.16
CA LYS A 19 11.04 -1.63 -20.21
C LYS A 19 9.70 -2.33 -19.96
N GLN A 20 9.73 -3.57 -19.48
CA GLN A 20 8.52 -4.31 -19.13
C GLN A 20 7.83 -3.71 -17.92
N TRP A 21 8.59 -3.29 -16.90
CA TRP A 21 8.08 -2.61 -15.72
C TRP A 21 7.35 -1.32 -16.08
N GLN A 22 7.94 -0.47 -16.93
CA GLN A 22 7.28 0.75 -17.43
C GLN A 22 5.97 0.44 -18.17
N GLN A 23 5.88 -0.70 -18.86
CA GLN A 23 4.65 -1.12 -19.51
C GLN A 23 3.58 -1.53 -18.49
N VAL A 24 3.97 -2.22 -17.41
CA VAL A 24 3.09 -2.57 -16.29
C VAL A 24 2.58 -1.30 -15.60
N GLU A 25 3.45 -0.32 -15.32
CA GLU A 25 3.07 0.97 -14.75
C GLU A 25 2.04 1.71 -15.63
N LYS A 26 2.22 1.70 -16.95
CA LYS A 26 1.24 2.29 -17.90
C LYS A 26 -0.10 1.57 -17.88
N GLN A 27 -0.09 0.24 -17.77
CA GLN A 27 -1.32 -0.55 -17.66
C GLN A 27 -2.03 -0.24 -16.34
N TYR A 28 -1.28 -0.18 -15.23
CA TYR A 28 -1.82 0.18 -13.93
C TYR A 28 -2.36 1.61 -13.90
N ALA A 29 -1.69 2.59 -14.51
CA ALA A 29 -2.20 3.95 -14.65
C ALA A 29 -3.52 4.02 -15.46
N THR A 30 -3.68 3.13 -16.44
CA THR A 30 -4.95 3.02 -17.20
C THR A 30 -6.05 2.41 -16.35
N HIS A 31 -5.72 1.38 -15.56
CA HIS A 31 -6.62 0.81 -14.57
C HIS A 31 -7.06 1.83 -13.51
N LEU A 32 -6.13 2.58 -12.93
CA LEU A 32 -6.44 3.64 -11.97
C LEU A 32 -7.40 4.66 -12.54
N ARG A 33 -7.21 5.10 -13.79
CA ARG A 33 -8.16 6.00 -14.47
C ARG A 33 -9.56 5.39 -14.59
N SER A 34 -9.65 4.09 -14.83
CA SER A 34 -10.94 3.39 -14.94
C SER A 34 -11.67 3.26 -13.59
N ILE A 35 -10.95 3.07 -12.49
CA ILE A 35 -11.56 2.92 -11.15
C ILE A 35 -11.71 4.23 -10.39
N ASN A 36 -11.01 5.30 -10.78
CA ASN A 36 -11.01 6.59 -10.10
C ASN A 36 -12.41 7.16 -9.78
N PRO A 37 -13.43 7.05 -10.66
CA PRO A 37 -14.79 7.50 -10.35
C PRO A 37 -15.43 6.78 -9.14
N HIS A 38 -14.93 5.60 -8.79
CA HIS A 38 -15.42 4.78 -7.67
C HIS A 38 -14.61 4.94 -6.39
N LEU A 39 -13.47 5.66 -6.43
CA LEU A 39 -12.61 5.84 -5.27
C LEU A 39 -13.08 7.02 -4.41
N LYS A 40 -13.25 6.77 -3.11
CA LYS A 40 -13.32 7.83 -2.09
C LYS A 40 -11.96 8.55 -2.00
N ASP A 41 -11.94 9.77 -1.49
CA ASP A 41 -10.75 10.64 -1.53
C ASP A 41 -9.49 10.01 -0.92
N ALA A 42 -9.60 9.38 0.26
CA ALA A 42 -8.45 8.73 0.89
C ALA A 42 -7.95 7.48 0.13
N TRP A 43 -8.84 6.76 -0.56
CA TRP A 43 -8.46 5.66 -1.44
C TRP A 43 -7.81 6.15 -2.73
N ARG A 44 -8.27 7.29 -3.24
CA ARG A 44 -7.62 7.97 -4.37
C ARG A 44 -6.22 8.42 -3.98
N GLN A 45 -6.07 9.01 -2.79
CA GLN A 45 -4.77 9.39 -2.24
C GLN A 45 -3.87 8.15 -2.09
N LEU A 46 -4.36 7.07 -1.46
CA LEU A 46 -3.60 5.83 -1.33
C LEU A 46 -3.13 5.31 -2.69
N ALA A 47 -3.99 5.36 -3.71
CA ALA A 47 -3.67 4.85 -5.04
C ALA A 47 -2.60 5.67 -5.79
N THR A 48 -2.42 6.94 -5.46
CA THR A 48 -1.53 7.87 -6.19
C THR A 48 -0.28 8.28 -5.42
N ASP A 49 -0.31 8.25 -4.09
CA ASP A 49 0.85 8.60 -3.27
C ASP A 49 1.94 7.53 -3.43
N ASP A 50 3.20 7.97 -3.51
CA ASP A 50 4.36 7.08 -3.58
C ASP A 50 4.94 6.88 -2.18
N PHE A 51 4.79 5.66 -1.66
CA PHE A 51 5.37 5.23 -0.39
C PHE A 51 6.67 4.43 -0.58
N SER A 52 7.18 4.33 -1.82
CA SER A 52 8.35 3.50 -2.12
C SER A 52 9.57 3.92 -1.30
N GLY A 53 10.21 2.94 -0.68
CA GLY A 53 11.36 3.13 0.21
C GLY A 53 10.99 3.45 1.66
N GLU A 54 9.71 3.68 2.01
CA GLU A 54 9.33 3.86 3.40
C GLU A 54 9.48 2.56 4.20
N ALA A 55 10.05 2.67 5.39
CA ALA A 55 10.19 1.53 6.31
C ALA A 55 8.83 1.20 6.94
N VAL A 56 8.44 -0.07 6.89
CA VAL A 56 7.30 -0.61 7.63
C VAL A 56 7.71 -0.76 9.10
N ARG A 57 7.09 0.03 9.98
CA ARG A 57 7.37 0.02 11.42
C ARG A 57 6.46 -0.96 12.15
N VAL A 58 5.16 -0.86 11.89
CA VAL A 58 4.13 -1.60 12.62
C VAL A 58 3.06 -2.07 11.64
N VAL A 59 2.61 -3.31 11.81
CA VAL A 59 1.39 -3.83 11.16
C VAL A 59 0.54 -4.50 12.22
N GLU A 60 -0.59 -3.90 12.52
CA GLU A 60 -1.46 -4.33 13.61
C GLU A 60 -2.90 -4.55 13.14
N ARG A 61 -3.57 -5.49 13.78
CA ARG A 61 -5.00 -5.74 13.62
C ARG A 61 -5.68 -5.62 14.97
N PRO A 62 -5.93 -4.39 15.46
CA PRO A 62 -6.47 -4.18 16.81
C PRO A 62 -7.91 -4.69 16.96
N ALA A 63 -8.65 -4.79 15.86
CA ALA A 63 -10.00 -5.35 15.82
C ALA A 63 -10.21 -6.18 14.55
N PHE A 64 -11.24 -7.03 14.53
CA PHE A 64 -11.52 -7.89 13.39
C PHE A 64 -11.71 -7.10 12.08
N ASP A 65 -12.31 -5.93 12.15
CA ASP A 65 -12.64 -5.06 11.01
C ASP A 65 -11.68 -3.87 10.86
N GLN A 66 -10.53 -3.86 11.55
CA GLN A 66 -9.57 -2.77 11.53
C GLN A 66 -8.13 -3.27 11.36
N VAL A 67 -7.38 -2.64 10.44
CA VAL A 67 -5.94 -2.85 10.27
C VAL A 67 -5.24 -1.49 10.34
N ILE A 68 -4.13 -1.42 11.07
CA ILE A 68 -3.26 -0.25 11.15
C ILE A 68 -1.90 -0.66 10.58
N LEU A 69 -1.38 0.19 9.70
CA LEU A 69 -0.06 0.05 9.11
C LEU A 69 0.69 1.36 9.34
N GLU A 70 1.76 1.30 10.11
CA GLU A 70 2.65 2.44 10.31
C GLU A 70 3.87 2.27 9.43
N LEU A 71 4.06 3.25 8.56
CA LEU A 71 5.26 3.47 7.78
C LEU A 71 6.15 4.49 8.51
N LYS A 72 7.30 4.80 7.92
CA LYS A 72 8.25 5.75 8.50
C LYS A 72 7.64 7.14 8.64
N ASP A 73 6.98 7.60 7.57
CA ASP A 73 6.49 8.97 7.43
C ASP A 73 4.95 9.00 7.31
N HIS A 74 4.29 7.84 7.24
CA HIS A 74 2.85 7.72 7.12
C HIS A 74 2.24 6.69 8.06
N MET A 75 0.95 6.86 8.38
CA MET A 75 0.13 5.86 9.04
C MET A 75 -1.16 5.65 8.23
N LEU A 76 -1.44 4.38 7.91
CA LEU A 76 -2.61 3.95 7.16
C LEU A 76 -3.55 3.18 8.11
N ILE A 77 -4.77 3.67 8.26
CA ILE A 77 -5.81 3.02 9.08
C ILE A 77 -6.94 2.54 8.17
N PHE A 78 -7.09 1.23 8.06
CA PHE A 78 -8.15 0.58 7.30
C PHE A 78 -9.32 0.20 8.22
N ARG A 79 -10.55 0.47 7.79
CA ARG A 79 -11.79 0.16 8.52
C ARG A 79 -12.79 -0.58 7.64
N GLY A 80 -13.68 -1.34 8.28
CA GLY A 80 -14.59 -2.24 7.55
C GLY A 80 -13.81 -3.34 6.82
N VAL A 81 -12.70 -3.80 7.41
CA VAL A 81 -11.83 -4.81 6.82
C VAL A 81 -12.58 -6.14 6.72
N ARG A 82 -12.69 -6.66 5.50
CA ARG A 82 -13.31 -7.96 5.21
C ARG A 82 -12.27 -9.06 5.09
N GLN A 83 -11.11 -8.73 4.53
CA GLN A 83 -10.00 -9.66 4.35
C GLN A 83 -8.69 -8.92 4.60
N ALA A 84 -7.76 -9.58 5.28
CA ALA A 84 -6.42 -9.07 5.52
C ALA A 84 -5.43 -10.24 5.48
N ARG A 85 -4.37 -10.06 4.68
CA ARG A 85 -3.17 -10.90 4.68
C ARG A 85 -2.02 -9.98 5.07
N LEU A 86 -1.62 -10.08 6.33
CA LEU A 86 -0.52 -9.30 6.89
C LEU A 86 0.81 -10.00 6.60
N PRO A 87 1.92 -9.26 6.45
CA PRO A 87 3.23 -9.87 6.28
C PRO A 87 3.61 -10.67 7.54
N GLU A 88 4.28 -11.81 7.34
CA GLU A 88 4.81 -12.64 8.43
C GLU A 88 6.02 -12.00 9.11
N VAL A 89 6.76 -11.19 8.36
CA VAL A 89 7.94 -10.46 8.82
C VAL A 89 7.60 -8.98 8.86
N THR A 90 7.70 -8.39 10.06
CA THR A 90 7.57 -6.95 10.30
C THR A 90 8.76 -6.49 11.12
N GLY A 91 9.22 -5.25 10.94
CA GLY A 91 10.28 -4.66 11.77
C GLY A 91 11.35 -3.93 10.96
N SER A 92 12.44 -3.58 11.63
CA SER A 92 13.53 -2.79 11.06
C SER A 92 14.15 -3.49 9.85
N GLY A 93 13.92 -2.94 8.65
CA GLY A 93 14.49 -3.43 7.38
C GLY A 93 13.44 -3.75 6.30
N VAL A 94 12.18 -3.96 6.69
CA VAL A 94 11.10 -4.14 5.70
C VAL A 94 10.71 -2.78 5.12
N THR A 95 10.75 -2.64 3.80
CA THR A 95 10.38 -1.40 3.11
C THR A 95 9.22 -1.61 2.15
N TRP A 96 8.42 -0.57 1.95
CA TRP A 96 7.40 -0.55 0.92
C TRP A 96 8.06 -0.41 -0.46
N VAL A 97 7.73 -1.29 -1.41
CA VAL A 97 8.32 -1.26 -2.76
C VAL A 97 7.37 -0.57 -3.73
N CYS A 98 6.14 -1.08 -3.80
CA CYS A 98 5.08 -0.56 -4.66
C CYS A 98 3.75 -1.15 -4.20
N HIS A 99 2.65 -0.59 -4.68
CA HIS A 99 1.31 -1.07 -4.37
C HIS A 99 0.34 -0.81 -5.51
N GLU A 100 -0.75 -1.56 -5.46
CA GLU A 100 -1.88 -1.43 -6.37
C GLU A 100 -3.20 -1.39 -5.60
N VAL A 101 -4.14 -0.61 -6.12
CA VAL A 101 -5.51 -0.49 -5.60
C VAL A 101 -6.52 -1.02 -6.62
N HIS A 102 -7.49 -1.79 -6.15
CA HIS A 102 -8.54 -2.41 -6.97
C HIS A 102 -9.92 -2.26 -6.36
N VAL A 103 -10.96 -2.32 -7.20
CA VAL A 103 -12.35 -2.52 -6.74
C VAL A 103 -12.58 -4.01 -6.50
N ALA A 104 -12.83 -4.39 -5.25
CA ALA A 104 -13.09 -5.77 -4.86
C ALA A 104 -14.59 -6.11 -4.84
N GLY A 105 -15.45 -5.10 -4.67
CA GLY A 105 -16.91 -5.24 -4.66
C GLY A 105 -17.61 -3.92 -4.41
N SER A 106 -18.92 -3.95 -4.25
CA SER A 106 -19.71 -2.75 -3.96
C SER A 106 -19.26 -2.11 -2.63
N GLY A 107 -18.61 -0.95 -2.72
CA GLY A 107 -18.08 -0.23 -1.54
C GLY A 107 -16.82 -0.83 -0.92
N LEU A 108 -16.24 -1.88 -1.53
CA LEU A 108 -15.05 -2.55 -1.04
C LEU A 108 -13.89 -2.35 -2.02
N LEU A 109 -12.78 -1.87 -1.48
CA LEU A 109 -11.54 -1.66 -2.21
C LEU A 109 -10.44 -2.50 -1.59
N GLU A 110 -9.53 -2.96 -2.44
CA GLU A 110 -8.38 -3.74 -2.05
C GLU A 110 -7.12 -2.94 -2.31
N VAL A 111 -6.21 -2.93 -1.34
CA VAL A 111 -4.80 -2.58 -1.56
C VAL A 111 -3.96 -3.85 -1.47
N LYS A 112 -3.08 -4.03 -2.45
CA LYS A 112 -1.98 -5.00 -2.39
C LYS A 112 -0.67 -4.23 -2.47
N ALA A 113 0.19 -4.40 -1.48
CA ALA A 113 1.51 -3.81 -1.44
C ALA A 113 2.59 -4.88 -1.46
N LEU A 114 3.55 -4.71 -2.34
CA LEU A 114 4.80 -5.46 -2.35
C LEU A 114 5.74 -4.80 -1.34
N LEU A 115 6.24 -5.58 -0.40
CA LEU A 115 7.26 -5.14 0.56
C LEU A 115 8.64 -5.63 0.09
N SER A 116 9.75 -5.20 0.70
CA SER A 116 11.05 -5.80 0.41
C SER A 116 11.04 -7.30 0.73
N GLU A 117 10.33 -7.67 1.80
CA GLU A 117 10.10 -9.05 2.22
C GLU A 117 8.60 -9.31 2.38
N GLY A 118 8.06 -10.22 1.56
CA GLY A 118 6.64 -10.58 1.61
C GLY A 118 5.69 -9.59 0.91
N GLU A 119 4.42 -9.65 1.29
CA GLU A 119 3.33 -8.86 0.73
C GLU A 119 2.34 -8.47 1.84
N PHE A 120 1.74 -7.31 1.70
CA PHE A 120 0.62 -6.84 2.52
C PHE A 120 -0.62 -6.72 1.64
N ARG A 121 -1.76 -7.26 2.07
CA ARG A 121 -3.02 -7.16 1.31
C ARG A 121 -4.19 -6.94 2.24
N VAL A 122 -4.98 -5.92 1.97
CA VAL A 122 -6.18 -5.58 2.76
C VAL A 122 -7.32 -5.21 1.84
N THR A 123 -8.49 -5.80 2.10
CA THR A 123 -9.77 -5.42 1.48
C THR A 123 -10.65 -4.77 2.54
N ALA A 124 -10.99 -3.50 2.33
CA ALA A 124 -11.66 -2.65 3.31
C ALA A 124 -12.63 -1.66 2.65
N GLU A 125 -13.51 -1.09 3.46
CA GLU A 125 -14.47 -0.07 3.03
C GLU A 125 -13.84 1.32 3.02
N GLU A 126 -12.91 1.56 3.96
CA GLU A 126 -12.30 2.87 4.17
C GLU A 126 -10.82 2.74 4.50
N VAL A 127 -10.06 3.75 4.10
CA VAL A 127 -8.69 4.01 4.54
C VAL A 127 -8.60 5.45 5.02
N ARG A 128 -7.77 5.70 6.02
CA ARG A 128 -7.32 7.03 6.43
C ARG A 128 -5.82 7.07 6.39
N ILE A 129 -5.27 8.17 5.88
CA ILE A 129 -3.84 8.38 5.71
C ILE A 129 -3.44 9.58 6.56
N TYR A 130 -2.50 9.37 7.46
CA TYR A 130 -1.90 10.41 8.28
C TYR A 130 -0.43 10.51 7.93
N ARG A 131 0.10 11.72 7.86
CA ARG A 131 1.55 11.94 7.84
C ARG A 131 2.05 11.98 9.28
N ALA A 132 3.15 11.31 9.55
CA ALA A 132 3.87 11.50 10.79
C ALA A 132 4.52 12.88 10.72
N ASP A 133 3.88 13.90 11.29
CA ASP A 133 4.50 15.22 11.39
C ASP A 133 5.83 15.08 12.13
N ALA A 134 6.89 15.67 11.55
CA ALA A 134 8.17 15.79 12.21
C ALA A 134 8.07 16.80 13.37
N SER A 135 7.40 16.45 14.47
CA SER A 135 7.51 17.18 15.74
C SER A 135 6.95 16.37 16.93
N SER A 136 7.84 15.66 17.62
CA SER A 136 7.77 15.55 19.09
C SER A 136 9.18 15.63 19.68
N SER A 137 9.88 16.70 19.33
CA SER A 137 10.90 17.29 20.21
C SER A 137 10.25 18.47 20.95
N ARG A 138 9.40 18.19 21.94
CA ARG A 138 9.01 19.10 23.04
C ARG A 138 7.95 18.43 23.92
N ALA A 139 8.41 17.84 25.03
CA ALA A 139 7.81 17.99 26.37
C ALA A 139 8.41 16.96 27.34
N ALA A 140 9.58 17.28 27.88
CA ALA A 140 9.95 16.97 29.26
C ALA A 140 11.11 17.92 29.61
N ALA A 141 10.72 19.12 30.02
CA ALA A 141 11.53 19.97 30.88
C ALA A 141 11.31 19.51 32.32
#